data_AF-A0A6J2YIY8-F1
#
_entry.id   AF-A0A6J2YIY8-F1
#
_cell.length_a   1.000
_cell.length_b   1.000
_cell.length_c   1.000
_cell.angle_alpha   90.00
_cell.angle_beta   90.00
_cell.angle_gamma   90.00
#
_symmetry.space_group_name_H-M   'P 1'
#
loop_
_entity.id
_entity.type
_entity.pdbx_description
1 polymer ?
#
loop_
_entity_poly.entity_id
_entity_poly.type
_entity_poly.pdbx_seq_one_letter_code
_entity_poly.pdbx_strand_id
1 'polypeptide(L)'
;MMSDESENDIAFEENHENDVYYNKYKLLLEECSQLQRANEILVFRIQEVNKITKRRHKEVQFFRQRLLNIHGEDWSVIPPDILSDEELDSKSTPNIIPKEKIKQEKLDEGYKDKGLEKTKSDRSKTSKKTTRRRNTKSERDPNAPKRPSNPFFQFCQEQRHLLLDQIIADLKPGEIEPSKRELTRQLALKWNSLSTPDKKIYVDRYERSKEKYNAEMEDYKKSK
;
A
#
# COMPACT_ATOMS: atom_id res chain seq x y z
N MET A 1 -76.15 19.99 15.73
CA MET A 1 -75.24 21.09 16.13
C MET A 1 -74.52 20.61 17.37
N MET A 2 -73.20 20.41 17.42
CA MET A 2 -72.10 20.88 16.58
C MET A 2 -71.04 19.76 16.45
N SER A 3 -70.36 19.74 15.31
CA SER A 3 -69.11 19.04 15.04
C SER A 3 -68.00 19.49 16.01
N ASP A 4 -66.99 18.66 16.28
CA ASP A 4 -65.69 18.81 15.61
C ASP A 4 -64.75 17.66 15.97
N GLU A 5 -63.99 17.24 14.96
CA GLU A 5 -62.97 16.21 14.98
C GLU A 5 -61.79 16.60 15.89
N SER A 6 -61.45 15.79 16.89
CA SER A 6 -60.05 15.69 17.34
C SER A 6 -59.50 14.35 16.86
N GLU A 7 -59.21 14.36 15.57
CA GLU A 7 -58.32 13.42 14.92
C GLU A 7 -57.04 13.27 15.76
N ASN A 8 -56.73 12.02 16.11
CA ASN A 8 -55.38 11.49 16.07
C ASN A 8 -54.28 12.41 16.64
N ASP A 9 -54.10 12.37 17.95
CA ASP A 9 -52.76 12.48 18.56
C ASP A 9 -51.95 11.25 18.12
N ILE A 10 -51.61 11.18 16.83
CA ILE A 10 -50.50 10.37 16.36
C ILE A 10 -49.29 11.03 16.99
N ALA A 11 -48.80 10.44 18.07
CA ALA A 11 -47.42 10.56 18.44
C ALA A 11 -46.62 10.26 17.16
N PHE A 12 -46.08 11.30 16.53
CA PHE A 12 -45.01 11.14 15.56
C PHE A 12 -43.84 10.54 16.36
N GLU A 13 -43.84 9.22 16.51
CA GLU A 13 -42.61 8.49 16.78
C GLU A 13 -41.70 8.84 15.61
N GLU A 14 -40.81 9.80 15.83
CA GLU A 14 -39.79 10.17 14.86
C GLU A 14 -38.92 8.94 14.61
N ASN A 15 -39.30 8.17 13.61
CA ASN A 15 -38.55 7.04 13.07
C ASN A 15 -37.31 7.56 12.32
N HIS A 16 -36.44 8.29 13.03
CA HIS A 16 -35.15 8.80 12.53
C HIS A 16 -34.20 7.67 12.13
N GLU A 17 -34.44 6.43 12.58
CA GLU A 17 -33.65 5.26 12.19
C GLU A 17 -33.72 4.98 10.68
N ASN A 18 -34.83 5.34 10.02
CA ASN A 18 -34.97 5.23 8.56
C ASN A 18 -34.76 6.56 7.82
N ASP A 19 -34.48 7.65 8.53
CA ASP A 19 -34.11 8.91 7.88
C ASP A 19 -32.68 8.82 7.33
N VAL A 20 -32.58 8.85 6.00
CA VAL A 20 -31.33 8.81 5.25
C VAL A 20 -30.41 9.96 5.67
N TYR A 21 -30.94 11.12 6.03
CA TYR A 21 -30.14 12.27 6.45
C TYR A 21 -29.57 12.09 7.84
N TYR A 22 -30.38 11.58 8.79
CA TYR A 22 -29.92 11.24 10.13
C TYR A 22 -28.81 10.17 10.10
N ASN A 23 -28.96 9.12 9.29
CA ASN A 23 -27.95 8.09 9.11
C ASN A 23 -26.65 8.64 8.50
N LYS A 24 -26.74 9.53 7.50
CA LYS A 24 -25.56 10.22 6.93
C LYS A 24 -24.87 11.11 7.95
N TYR A 25 -25.64 11.86 8.76
CA TYR A 25 -25.10 12.69 9.84
C TYR A 25 -24.36 11.84 10.88
N LYS A 26 -24.95 10.71 11.31
CA LYS A 26 -24.33 9.79 12.26
C LYS A 26 -23.01 9.21 11.72
N LEU A 27 -22.98 8.83 10.44
CA LEU A 27 -21.75 8.37 9.78
C LEU A 27 -20.69 9.46 9.73
N LEU A 28 -21.06 10.70 9.38
CA LEU A 28 -20.15 11.83 9.37
C LEU A 28 -19.60 12.12 10.77
N LEU A 29 -20.44 12.04 11.81
CA LEU A 29 -20.02 12.22 13.20
C LEU A 29 -19.00 11.15 13.62
N GLU A 30 -19.24 9.89 13.24
CA GLU A 30 -18.31 8.80 13.51
C GLU A 30 -16.99 8.98 12.74
N GLU A 31 -17.05 9.41 11.48
CA GLU A 31 -15.85 9.72 10.68
C GLU A 31 -15.04 10.87 11.30
N CYS A 32 -15.70 11.94 11.74
CA CYS A 32 -15.06 13.03 12.48
C CYS A 32 -14.41 12.54 13.78
N SER A 33 -15.07 11.66 14.53
CA SER A 33 -14.52 11.07 15.75
C SER A 33 -13.28 10.21 15.46
N GLN A 34 -13.31 9.42 14.38
CA GLN A 34 -12.16 8.63 13.95
C GLN A 34 -10.98 9.50 13.51
N LEU A 35 -11.25 10.56 12.75
CA LEU A 35 -10.23 11.53 12.36
C LEU A 35 -9.60 12.22 13.58
N GLN A 36 -10.42 12.56 14.58
CA GLN A 36 -9.92 13.16 15.82
C GLN A 36 -9.01 12.18 16.58
N ARG A 37 -9.43 10.91 16.77
CA ARG A 37 -8.59 9.88 17.39
C ARG A 37 -7.27 9.67 16.64
N ALA A 38 -7.32 9.63 15.31
CA ALA A 38 -6.12 9.50 14.48
C ALA A 38 -5.15 10.69 14.64
N ASN A 39 -5.70 11.91 14.71
CA ASN A 39 -4.92 13.12 14.96
C ASN A 39 -4.26 13.10 16.34
N GLU A 40 -4.97 12.67 17.38
CA GLU A 40 -4.41 12.54 18.74
C GLU A 40 -3.21 11.58 18.76
N ILE A 41 -3.32 10.44 18.08
CA ILE A 41 -2.21 9.48 17.93
C ILE A 41 -1.01 10.11 17.20
N LEU A 42 -1.26 10.84 16.11
CA LEU A 42 -0.20 11.53 15.37
C LEU A 42 0.50 12.59 16.23
N VAL A 43 -0.26 13.39 16.98
CA VAL A 43 0.29 14.41 17.89
C VAL A 43 1.16 13.76 18.96
N PHE A 44 0.69 12.67 19.58
CA PHE A 44 1.48 11.93 20.58
C PHE A 44 2.81 11.42 19.99
N ARG A 45 2.76 10.81 18.80
CA ARG A 45 3.97 10.34 18.11
C ARG A 45 4.95 11.46 17.77
N ILE A 46 4.44 12.61 17.34
CA ILE A 46 5.27 13.80 17.08
C ILE A 46 5.95 14.26 18.38
N GLN A 47 5.24 14.27 19.50
CA GLN A 47 5.81 14.62 20.80
C GLN A 47 6.92 13.66 21.23
N GLU A 48 6.73 12.35 21.03
CA GLU A 48 7.77 11.34 21.32
C GLU A 48 9.02 11.53 20.46
N VAL A 49 8.85 11.70 19.14
CA VAL A 49 9.97 11.96 18.23
C VAL A 49 10.69 13.25 18.62
N ASN A 50 9.95 14.31 18.95
CA ASN A 50 10.55 15.57 19.41
C ASN A 50 11.33 15.39 20.72
N LYS A 51 10.84 14.57 21.65
CA LYS A 51 11.53 14.25 22.91
C LYS A 51 12.85 13.52 22.63
N ILE A 52 12.83 12.51 21.76
CA ILE A 52 14.02 11.77 21.35
C ILE A 52 15.03 12.71 20.66
N THR A 53 14.56 13.54 19.72
CA THR A 53 15.40 14.50 18.99
C THR A 53 16.03 15.52 19.93
N LYS A 54 15.26 16.08 20.87
CA LYS A 54 15.78 17.01 21.89
C LYS A 54 16.84 16.35 22.77
N ARG A 55 16.64 15.10 23.19
CA ARG A 55 17.63 14.35 23.97
C ARG A 55 18.92 14.14 23.17
N ARG A 56 18.82 13.66 21.94
CA ARG A 56 19.98 13.50 21.04
C ARG A 56 20.71 14.81 20.82
N HIS A 57 19.99 15.90 20.62
CA HIS A 57 20.58 17.22 20.43
C HIS A 57 21.38 17.66 21.67
N LYS A 58 20.85 17.46 22.88
CA LYS A 58 21.58 17.72 24.13
C LYS A 58 22.83 16.84 24.28
N GLU A 59 22.72 15.56 23.96
CA GLU A 59 23.85 14.62 24.00
C GLU A 59 24.95 15.05 23.03
N VAL A 60 24.60 15.38 21.77
CA VAL A 60 25.54 15.90 20.77
C VAL A 60 26.17 17.22 21.22
N GLN A 61 25.37 18.15 21.75
CA GLN A 61 25.89 19.41 22.29
C GLN A 61 26.86 19.18 23.45
N PHE A 62 26.54 18.26 24.36
CA PHE A 62 27.42 17.89 25.46
C PHE A 62 28.74 17.31 24.96
N PHE A 63 28.70 16.36 24.03
CA PHE A 63 29.91 15.79 23.43
C PHE A 63 30.72 16.84 22.69
N ARG A 64 30.06 17.75 21.94
CA ARG A 64 30.73 18.86 21.26
C ARG A 64 31.45 19.78 22.25
N GLN A 65 30.77 20.21 23.32
CA GLN A 65 31.40 21.05 24.35
C GLN A 65 32.54 20.31 25.06
N ARG A 66 32.36 19.03 25.39
CA ARG A 66 33.41 18.22 26.01
C ARG A 66 34.63 18.07 25.09
N LEU A 67 34.42 17.82 23.81
CA LEU A 67 35.50 17.72 22.82
C LEU A 67 36.21 19.04 22.64
N LEU A 68 35.47 20.15 22.53
CA LEU A 68 36.05 21.49 22.43
C LEU A 68 36.93 21.82 23.65
N ASN A 69 36.47 21.47 24.85
CA ASN A 69 37.22 21.73 26.09
C ASN A 69 38.48 20.86 26.23
N ILE A 70 38.50 19.64 25.67
CA ILE A 70 39.63 18.71 25.80
C ILE A 70 40.64 18.89 24.66
N HIS A 71 40.16 19.08 23.45
CA HIS A 71 40.98 19.08 22.24
C HIS A 71 41.10 20.44 21.55
N GLY A 72 40.31 21.45 21.94
CA GLY A 72 40.36 22.80 21.34
C GLY A 72 39.82 22.89 19.91
N GLU A 73 39.40 21.77 19.33
CA GLU A 73 38.92 21.66 17.95
C GLU A 73 37.40 21.66 17.88
N ASP A 74 36.81 22.55 17.08
CA ASP A 74 35.38 22.58 16.81
C ASP A 74 35.07 21.59 15.67
N TRP A 75 34.82 20.32 16.03
CA TRP A 75 34.50 19.21 15.11
C TRP A 75 33.18 19.37 14.33
N SER A 76 32.64 20.58 14.27
CA SER A 76 31.50 20.97 13.44
C SER A 76 31.86 21.08 11.96
N VAL A 77 33.15 21.23 11.66
CA VAL A 77 33.65 21.31 10.30
C VAL A 77 34.02 19.91 9.86
N ILE A 78 33.13 19.26 9.11
CA ILE A 78 33.54 18.18 8.21
C ILE A 78 34.64 18.79 7.33
N PRO A 79 35.89 18.30 7.37
CA PRO A 79 36.96 18.84 6.54
C PRO A 79 36.50 18.87 5.08
N PRO A 80 36.59 20.02 4.38
CA PRO A 80 36.21 20.12 2.97
C PRO A 80 36.94 19.09 2.08
N ASP A 81 38.12 18.64 2.52
CA ASP A 81 39.00 17.70 1.81
C ASP A 81 38.49 16.26 1.72
N ILE A 82 37.36 15.91 2.33
CA ILE A 82 36.70 14.61 2.04
C ILE A 82 35.92 14.67 0.70
N LEU A 83 35.90 15.83 0.02
CA LEU A 83 35.24 16.05 -1.27
C LEU A 83 36.16 16.62 -2.37
N SER A 84 37.45 16.32 -2.35
CA SER A 84 38.37 16.50 -3.49
C SER A 84 39.55 15.54 -3.31
N ASP A 85 39.88 14.61 -4.19
CA ASP A 85 39.50 14.32 -5.56
C ASP A 85 39.62 12.79 -5.75
N GLU A 86 39.20 12.32 -6.93
CA GLU A 86 39.31 10.95 -7.49
C GLU A 86 38.01 10.12 -7.42
N GLU A 87 37.21 10.34 -8.46
CA GLU A 87 36.47 9.35 -9.24
C GLU A 87 35.88 8.15 -8.47
N LEU A 88 34.55 8.10 -8.34
CA LEU A 88 33.72 6.99 -8.80
C LEU A 88 32.21 7.22 -8.50
N ASP A 89 31.44 7.24 -9.58
CA ASP A 89 30.00 6.98 -9.70
C ASP A 89 29.00 7.93 -8.99
N SER A 90 28.66 9.00 -9.72
CA SER A 90 27.44 9.78 -9.58
C SER A 90 26.17 8.93 -9.80
N LYS A 91 25.67 8.25 -8.76
CA LYS A 91 24.28 7.74 -8.71
C LYS A 91 23.80 7.55 -7.27
N SER A 92 23.07 8.56 -6.79
CA SER A 92 22.04 8.56 -5.72
C SER A 92 22.36 9.68 -4.73
N THR A 93 21.72 10.83 -4.85
CA THR A 93 20.42 11.05 -4.23
C THR A 93 19.60 12.09 -5.02
N PRO A 94 18.34 11.81 -5.41
CA PRO A 94 17.51 12.83 -6.03
C PRO A 94 16.79 13.63 -4.95
N ASN A 95 17.25 14.86 -4.74
CA ASN A 95 16.46 15.91 -4.11
C ASN A 95 15.48 16.44 -5.16
N ILE A 96 14.17 16.13 -5.03
CA ILE A 96 13.14 16.56 -5.99
C ILE A 96 12.19 17.51 -5.28
N ILE A 97 12.44 18.81 -5.45
CA ILE A 97 11.43 19.87 -5.37
C ILE A 97 10.86 20.02 -6.79
N PRO A 98 9.54 19.86 -7.03
CA PRO A 98 8.99 19.91 -8.39
C PRO A 98 8.98 21.34 -8.94
N LYS A 99 9.54 21.54 -10.14
CA LYS A 99 9.26 22.73 -10.97
C LYS A 99 8.37 22.32 -12.14
N GLU A 100 7.19 22.91 -12.21
CA GLU A 100 6.26 22.83 -13.32
C GLU A 100 6.84 23.46 -14.59
N LYS A 101 6.78 22.76 -15.73
CA LYS A 101 6.69 23.36 -17.06
C LYS A 101 5.79 22.52 -17.98
N ILE A 102 4.94 23.27 -18.67
CA ILE A 102 3.83 22.90 -19.54
C ILE A 102 4.28 22.80 -21.02
N LYS A 103 3.52 22.03 -21.82
CA LYS A 103 3.43 21.93 -23.30
C LYS A 103 4.54 21.14 -24.02
N GLN A 104 4.31 20.35 -25.07
CA GLN A 104 3.18 20.29 -26.03
C GLN A 104 3.17 18.94 -26.77
N GLU A 105 1.99 18.57 -27.28
CA GLU A 105 1.65 17.34 -28.01
C GLU A 105 2.38 17.17 -29.35
N LYS A 106 2.65 15.90 -29.74
CA LYS A 106 2.55 15.43 -31.13
C LYS A 106 2.08 13.97 -31.17
N LEU A 107 1.03 13.76 -31.95
CA LEU A 107 0.45 12.49 -32.37
C LEU A 107 1.24 11.94 -33.58
N ASP A 108 1.45 10.62 -33.66
CA ASP A 108 1.21 9.87 -34.90
C ASP A 108 1.13 8.35 -34.65
N GLU A 109 0.33 7.70 -35.49
CA GLU A 109 -0.22 6.35 -35.49
C GLU A 109 0.76 5.27 -36.01
N GLY A 110 0.38 3.99 -35.84
CA GLY A 110 0.92 2.92 -36.71
C GLY A 110 1.12 1.55 -36.07
N TYR A 111 0.07 0.72 -36.12
CA TYR A 111 0.03 -0.70 -35.78
C TYR A 111 0.70 -1.61 -36.85
N LYS A 112 1.18 -2.79 -36.41
CA LYS A 112 1.23 -4.14 -37.07
C LYS A 112 2.64 -4.77 -37.03
N ASP A 113 2.86 -6.08 -37.05
CA ASP A 113 2.16 -7.35 -36.75
C ASP A 113 3.18 -8.48 -37.14
N LYS A 114 3.03 -9.69 -36.57
CA LYS A 114 3.69 -10.99 -36.91
C LYS A 114 5.16 -11.16 -36.46
N GLY A 115 5.65 -12.30 -35.99
CA GLY A 115 5.14 -13.66 -35.87
C GLY A 115 6.30 -14.66 -36.03
N LEU A 116 6.38 -15.66 -35.14
CA LEU A 116 6.91 -17.03 -35.32
C LEU A 116 8.44 -17.39 -35.23
N GLU A 117 8.68 -18.30 -34.26
CA GLU A 117 9.63 -19.45 -34.13
C GLU A 117 11.18 -19.38 -34.02
N LYS A 118 11.65 -20.02 -32.92
CA LYS A 118 12.83 -20.87 -32.63
C LYS A 118 14.20 -20.59 -33.30
N THR A 119 15.25 -20.44 -32.46
CA THR A 119 16.37 -21.40 -32.27
C THR A 119 17.43 -20.84 -31.30
N LYS A 120 18.28 -21.74 -30.78
CA LYS A 120 19.29 -21.56 -29.71
C LYS A 120 20.53 -20.77 -30.20
N SER A 121 21.13 -19.93 -29.34
CA SER A 121 22.60 -19.80 -29.15
C SER A 121 22.97 -18.66 -28.18
N ASP A 122 24.13 -18.84 -27.53
CA ASP A 122 24.82 -17.96 -26.58
C ASP A 122 24.92 -16.48 -26.97
N ARG A 123 24.65 -15.56 -26.02
CA ARG A 123 25.59 -14.49 -25.61
C ARG A 123 25.08 -13.56 -24.49
N SER A 124 25.97 -13.35 -23.52
CA SER A 124 26.30 -12.10 -22.81
C SER A 124 25.22 -11.03 -22.54
N LYS A 125 25.01 -10.81 -21.22
CA LYS A 125 24.76 -9.54 -20.50
C LYS A 125 24.56 -8.27 -21.33
N THR A 126 23.35 -7.70 -21.29
CA THR A 126 23.03 -6.29 -20.94
C THR A 126 21.51 -6.11 -20.82
N SER A 127 20.96 -6.04 -19.60
CA SER A 127 19.52 -5.83 -19.38
C SER A 127 19.17 -4.35 -19.25
N LYS A 128 18.69 -3.74 -20.35
CA LYS A 128 18.01 -2.43 -20.31
C LYS A 128 16.63 -2.59 -19.65
N LYS A 129 16.45 -2.00 -18.47
CA LYS A 129 15.17 -1.89 -17.76
C LYS A 129 14.21 -1.03 -18.58
N THR A 130 13.21 -1.65 -19.21
CA THR A 130 12.05 -0.95 -19.76
C THR A 130 11.00 -0.80 -18.66
N THR A 131 10.72 0.45 -18.28
CA THR A 131 9.68 0.82 -17.33
C THR A 131 8.32 0.44 -17.92
N ARG A 132 7.70 -0.63 -17.40
CA ARG A 132 6.35 -1.04 -17.78
C ARG A 132 5.37 0.09 -17.47
N ARG A 133 4.81 0.68 -18.54
CA ARG A 133 3.69 1.62 -18.46
C ARG A 133 2.52 0.93 -17.78
N ARG A 134 1.95 1.60 -16.78
CA ARG A 134 0.79 1.15 -16.01
C ARG A 134 -0.42 1.29 -16.93
N ASN A 135 -0.83 0.21 -17.59
CA ASN A 135 -2.07 0.22 -18.37
C ASN A 135 -3.21 0.71 -17.48
N THR A 136 -3.88 1.77 -17.92
CA THR A 136 -5.22 2.11 -17.47
C THR A 136 -6.07 0.85 -17.62
N LYS A 137 -6.65 0.38 -16.51
CA LYS A 137 -7.46 -0.84 -16.52
C LYS A 137 -8.67 -0.55 -17.40
N SER A 138 -8.67 -1.10 -18.61
CA SER A 138 -9.85 -1.14 -19.47
C SER A 138 -11.01 -1.68 -18.64
N GLU A 139 -12.14 -0.99 -18.68
CA GLU A 139 -13.38 -1.38 -18.01
C GLU A 139 -13.69 -2.83 -18.39
N ARG A 140 -13.57 -3.72 -17.42
CA ARG A 140 -13.64 -5.16 -17.66
C ARG A 140 -15.13 -5.51 -17.66
N ASP A 141 -15.59 -6.05 -18.78
CA ASP A 141 -16.98 -6.49 -18.96
C ASP A 141 -17.46 -7.26 -17.71
N PRO A 142 -18.54 -6.81 -17.04
CA PRO A 142 -19.03 -7.43 -15.80
C PRO A 142 -19.37 -8.92 -15.94
N ASN A 143 -19.71 -9.37 -17.16
CA ASN A 143 -20.08 -10.76 -17.46
C ASN A 143 -18.89 -11.66 -17.80
N ALA A 144 -17.69 -11.09 -17.96
CA ALA A 144 -16.50 -11.90 -18.25
C ALA A 144 -16.07 -12.69 -17.01
N PRO A 145 -15.77 -14.00 -17.15
CA PRO A 145 -15.25 -14.80 -16.06
C PRO A 145 -14.03 -14.14 -15.39
N LYS A 146 -13.92 -14.26 -14.07
CA LYS A 146 -12.78 -13.72 -13.31
C LYS A 146 -11.61 -14.69 -13.37
N ARG A 147 -10.42 -14.16 -13.68
CA ARG A 147 -9.19 -14.98 -13.69
C ARG A 147 -8.92 -15.58 -12.30
N PRO A 148 -8.51 -16.85 -12.22
CA PRO A 148 -8.18 -17.48 -10.95
C PRO A 148 -6.98 -16.78 -10.30
N SER A 149 -7.00 -16.76 -8.98
CA SER A 149 -5.95 -16.17 -8.16
C SER A 149 -4.66 -17.00 -8.21
N ASN A 150 -3.49 -16.36 -8.33
CA ASN A 150 -2.19 -17.05 -8.30
C ASN A 150 -2.01 -17.84 -6.99
N PRO A 151 -1.33 -19.02 -6.99
CA PRO A 151 -1.05 -19.82 -5.78
C PRO A 151 -0.59 -19.00 -4.57
N PHE A 152 0.34 -18.07 -4.76
CA PHE A 152 0.83 -17.21 -3.67
C PHE A 152 -0.26 -16.28 -3.13
N PHE A 153 -1.08 -15.72 -4.01
CA PHE A 153 -2.14 -14.80 -3.60
C PHE A 153 -3.27 -15.54 -2.87
N GLN A 154 -3.56 -16.78 -3.26
CA GLN A 154 -4.46 -17.65 -2.52
C GLN A 154 -3.92 -17.95 -1.11
N PHE A 155 -2.64 -18.30 -1.01
CA PHE A 155 -1.97 -18.45 0.28
C PHE A 155 -2.07 -17.17 1.13
N CYS A 156 -1.84 -16.00 0.54
CA CYS A 156 -2.00 -14.74 1.26
C CYS A 156 -3.44 -14.47 1.72
N GLN A 157 -4.46 -14.87 0.95
CA GLN A 157 -5.86 -14.72 1.38
C GLN A 157 -6.17 -15.57 2.61
N GLU A 158 -5.70 -16.82 2.64
CA GLU A 158 -5.92 -17.75 3.74
C GLU A 158 -5.05 -17.45 4.97
N GLN A 159 -3.82 -16.97 4.78
CA GLN A 159 -2.93 -16.78 5.92
C GLN A 159 -2.98 -15.37 6.50
N ARG A 160 -3.48 -14.37 5.76
CA ARG A 160 -3.51 -12.97 6.26
C ARG A 160 -4.36 -12.82 7.51
N HIS A 161 -5.52 -13.47 7.59
CA HIS A 161 -6.38 -13.37 8.78
C HIS A 161 -5.71 -14.07 9.97
N LEU A 162 -5.19 -15.29 9.78
CA LEU A 162 -4.47 -16.02 10.84
C LEU A 162 -3.26 -15.24 11.37
N LEU A 163 -2.49 -14.61 10.49
CA LEU A 163 -1.33 -13.80 10.89
C LEU A 163 -1.77 -12.53 11.62
N LEU A 164 -2.88 -11.92 11.20
CA LEU A 164 -3.46 -10.76 11.86
C LEU A 164 -4.00 -11.13 13.25
N ASP A 165 -4.74 -12.22 13.37
CA ASP A 165 -5.27 -12.73 14.64
C ASP A 165 -4.14 -13.08 15.61
N GLN A 166 -3.07 -13.71 15.10
CA GLN A 166 -1.89 -14.04 15.90
C GLN A 166 -1.17 -12.78 16.39
N ILE A 167 -1.01 -11.78 15.52
CA ILE A 167 -0.40 -10.51 15.91
C ILE A 167 -1.28 -9.78 16.93
N ILE A 168 -2.60 -9.75 16.75
CA ILE A 168 -3.54 -9.14 17.71
C ILE A 168 -3.50 -9.85 19.06
N ALA A 169 -3.39 -11.18 19.08
CA ALA A 169 -3.27 -11.97 20.31
C ALA A 169 -1.97 -11.69 21.07
N ASP A 170 -0.87 -11.48 20.34
CA ASP A 170 0.45 -11.15 20.91
C ASP A 170 0.60 -9.65 21.24
N LEU A 171 -0.28 -8.79 20.71
CA LEU A 171 -0.25 -7.35 20.93
C LEU A 171 -0.76 -6.99 22.33
N LYS A 172 -0.04 -6.05 22.98
CA LYS A 172 -0.54 -5.41 24.20
C LYS A 172 -1.66 -4.43 23.83
N PRO A 173 -2.68 -4.25 24.69
CA PRO A 173 -3.75 -3.29 24.43
C PRO A 173 -3.16 -1.88 24.25
N GLY A 174 -3.29 -1.32 23.04
CA GLY A 174 -2.80 0.02 22.67
C GLY A 174 -1.72 0.05 21.58
N GLU A 175 -1.23 -1.11 21.13
CA GLU A 175 -0.26 -1.19 20.03
C GLU A 175 -0.97 -1.19 18.65
N ILE A 176 -0.33 -0.60 17.64
CA ILE A 176 -0.96 -0.28 16.35
C ILE A 176 -1.09 -1.55 15.51
N GLU A 177 -2.28 -1.79 14.93
CA GLU A 177 -2.48 -2.92 14.01
C GLU A 177 -1.41 -2.94 12.90
N PRO A 178 -0.85 -4.12 12.58
CA PRO A 178 0.16 -4.25 11.56
C PRO A 178 -0.38 -3.79 10.20
N SER A 179 0.35 -2.88 9.55
CA SER A 179 -0.03 -2.39 8.23
C SER A 179 -0.18 -3.55 7.23
N LYS A 180 -1.19 -3.47 6.34
CA LYS A 180 -1.40 -4.45 5.24
C LYS A 180 -0.13 -4.75 4.44
N ARG A 181 0.77 -3.76 4.32
CA ARG A 181 2.08 -3.91 3.66
C ARG A 181 3.01 -4.84 4.46
N GLU A 182 3.07 -4.70 5.78
CA GLU A 182 3.93 -5.53 6.64
C GLU A 182 3.41 -6.96 6.70
N LEU A 183 2.09 -7.16 6.82
CA LEU A 183 1.48 -8.49 6.73
C LEU A 183 1.84 -9.18 5.41
N THR A 184 1.76 -8.46 4.30
CA THR A 184 2.14 -9.02 2.98
C THR A 184 3.63 -9.35 2.91
N ARG A 185 4.49 -8.56 3.55
CA ARG A 185 5.94 -8.82 3.63
C ARG A 185 6.23 -10.10 4.40
N GLN A 186 5.62 -10.27 5.57
CA GLN A 186 5.78 -11.47 6.39
C GLN A 186 5.23 -12.73 5.69
N LEU A 187 4.08 -12.61 5.02
CA LEU A 187 3.51 -13.69 4.22
C LEU A 187 4.42 -14.10 3.05
N ALA A 188 5.09 -13.15 2.40
CA ALA A 188 6.05 -13.46 1.35
C ALA A 188 7.25 -14.26 1.89
N LEU A 189 7.74 -13.93 3.08
CA LEU A 189 8.80 -14.69 3.75
C LEU A 189 8.31 -16.10 4.10
N LYS A 190 7.12 -16.22 4.72
CA LYS A 190 6.51 -17.51 5.07
C LYS A 190 6.30 -18.39 3.83
N TRP A 191 5.84 -17.81 2.72
CA TRP A 191 5.70 -18.53 1.45
C TRP A 191 7.05 -19.04 0.94
N ASN A 192 8.11 -18.23 1.00
CA ASN A 192 9.42 -18.66 0.55
C ASN A 192 9.98 -19.80 1.42
N SER A 193 9.72 -19.78 2.73
CA SER A 193 10.12 -20.83 3.66
C SER A 193 9.26 -22.10 3.63
N LEU A 194 8.07 -22.08 3.01
CA LEU A 194 7.24 -23.28 2.85
C LEU A 194 7.97 -24.38 2.06
N SER A 195 7.71 -25.63 2.44
CA SER A 195 8.22 -26.80 1.76
C SER A 195 7.61 -26.95 0.35
N THR A 196 8.29 -27.70 -0.53
CA THR A 196 7.78 -28.00 -1.87
C THR A 196 6.43 -28.72 -1.88
N PRO A 197 6.11 -29.70 -0.99
CA PRO A 197 4.79 -30.31 -0.98
C PRO A 197 3.68 -29.33 -0.53
N ASP A 198 3.95 -28.45 0.44
CA ASP A 198 2.94 -27.47 0.88
C ASP A 198 2.62 -26.46 -0.22
N LYS A 199 3.65 -25.99 -0.94
CA LYS A 199 3.48 -25.14 -2.12
C LYS A 199 2.69 -25.85 -3.22
N LYS A 200 2.89 -27.16 -3.39
CA LYS A 200 2.22 -27.96 -4.42
C LYS A 200 0.71 -27.99 -4.22
N ILE A 201 0.21 -28.05 -2.98
CA ILE A 201 -1.24 -28.00 -2.69
C ILE A 201 -1.87 -26.73 -3.28
N TYR A 202 -1.20 -25.59 -3.15
CA TYR A 202 -1.68 -24.31 -3.70
C TYR A 202 -1.55 -24.25 -5.23
N VAL A 203 -0.52 -24.88 -5.80
CA VAL A 203 -0.35 -25.00 -7.26
C VAL A 203 -1.45 -25.87 -7.86
N ASP A 204 -1.70 -27.06 -7.30
CA ASP A 204 -2.73 -28.00 -7.78
C ASP A 204 -4.13 -27.36 -7.69
N ARG A 205 -4.40 -26.60 -6.61
CA ARG A 205 -5.66 -25.87 -6.46
C ARG A 205 -5.83 -24.75 -7.49
N TYR A 206 -4.73 -24.07 -7.82
CA TYR A 206 -4.71 -23.07 -8.90
C TYR A 206 -4.96 -23.71 -10.26
N GLU A 207 -4.34 -24.85 -10.55
CA GLU A 207 -4.53 -25.58 -11.82
C GLU A 207 -5.99 -25.97 -12.02
N ARG A 208 -6.64 -26.56 -11.00
CA ARG A 208 -8.07 -26.87 -11.05
C ARG A 208 -8.94 -25.62 -11.29
N SER A 209 -8.61 -24.52 -10.63
CA SER A 209 -9.34 -23.26 -10.79
C SER A 209 -9.12 -22.64 -12.17
N LYS A 210 -7.94 -22.85 -12.76
CA LYS A 210 -7.58 -22.41 -14.11
C LYS A 210 -8.30 -23.22 -15.18
N GLU A 211 -8.45 -24.52 -15.00
CA GLU A 211 -9.25 -25.37 -15.90
C GLU A 211 -10.71 -24.92 -15.90
N LYS A 212 -11.31 -24.69 -14.73
CA LYS A 212 -12.69 -24.15 -14.62
C LYS A 212 -12.83 -22.80 -15.33
N TYR A 213 -11.90 -21.88 -15.06
CA TYR A 213 -11.88 -20.57 -15.71
C TYR A 213 -11.79 -20.68 -17.24
N ASN A 214 -10.98 -21.61 -17.75
CA ASN A 214 -10.85 -21.81 -19.18
C ASN A 214 -12.15 -22.32 -19.80
N ALA A 215 -12.83 -23.28 -19.16
CA ALA A 215 -14.14 -23.76 -19.60
C ALA A 215 -15.19 -22.64 -19.60
N GLU A 216 -15.30 -21.88 -18.50
CA GLU A 216 -16.21 -20.74 -18.39
C GLU A 216 -15.91 -19.64 -19.42
N MET A 217 -14.63 -19.40 -19.72
CA MET A 217 -14.21 -18.46 -20.76
C MET A 217 -14.54 -18.93 -22.17
N GLU A 218 -14.49 -20.24 -22.43
CA GLU A 218 -14.92 -20.80 -23.70
C GLU A 218 -16.44 -20.62 -23.89
N ASP A 219 -17.23 -20.85 -22.85
CA ASP A 219 -18.67 -20.66 -22.90
C ASP A 219 -19.06 -19.17 -23.00
N TYR A 220 -18.36 -18.28 -22.28
CA TYR A 220 -18.53 -16.84 -22.43
C TYR A 220 -18.16 -16.34 -23.83
N LYS A 221 -17.10 -16.90 -24.45
CA LYS A 221 -16.73 -16.56 -25.84
C LYS A 221 -17.75 -17.07 -26.85
N LYS A 222 -18.42 -18.19 -26.60
CA LYS A 222 -19.50 -18.72 -27.45
C LYS A 222 -20.80 -17.94 -27.27
N SER A 223 -21.05 -17.39 -26.08
CA SER A 223 -22.23 -16.59 -25.75
C SER A 223 -22.13 -15.12 -26.17
N LYS A 224 -20.96 -14.67 -26.62
CA LYS A 224 -20.70 -13.31 -27.07
C LYS A 224 -20.67 -13.24 -28.59
#